data_AF-A0A0F7SKT2-F1
#
_entry.id   AF-A0A0F7SKT2-F1
#
_cell.length_a   1.000
_cell.length_b   1.000
_cell.length_c   1.000
_cell.angle_alpha   90.00
_cell.angle_beta   90.00
_cell.angle_gamma   90.00
#
_symmetry.space_group_name_H-M   'P 1'
#
loop_
_entity.id
_entity.type
_entity.pdbx_description
1 polymer ?
#
loop_
_entity_poly.entity_id
_entity_poly.type
_entity_poly.pdbx_seq_one_letter_code
_entity_poly.pdbx_strand_id
1 'polypeptide(L)'
;MRLTIEESAWPGDNSNQCAIGYNCPPPMLPTLTQYGPKSRYFEVGQGSGVTKYTFVVAPNVTFVELSTTGNSVLASDESTWQQRIELTVPDWSQVPEGSSIVALSINSTTSDPSFLPAGIAQTYTIYATVVKEDVPSDFTGFVEADGGVSMEAAHMSRNSSINGTSWEIIPGYSSRSLSGGVTMFPVTSTNFTAGEGPRVEYDFYNFNNQSSGNVTVNLYMGMSFNFLPDRPIKYAIQIDDDPAQVVQPVPYGATDGADPPDWSDVPISSAGAHTLSIWGIEPALVLEKIVIDTGGVRDSYLGMPESQRV
;
A
#
# COMPACT_ATOMS: atom_id res chain seq x y z
N MET A 1 -14.78 12.97 -24.71
CA MET A 1 -13.52 12.76 -23.97
C MET A 1 -13.80 11.74 -22.88
N ARG A 2 -12.86 10.84 -22.58
CA ARG A 2 -12.93 9.87 -21.49
C ARG A 2 -11.82 10.14 -20.49
N LEU A 3 -12.10 9.91 -19.23
CA LEU A 3 -11.17 9.96 -18.10
C LEU A 3 -11.09 8.53 -17.57
N THR A 4 -9.89 7.99 -17.46
CA THR A 4 -9.61 6.73 -16.78
C THR A 4 -8.89 7.07 -15.49
N ILE A 5 -9.48 6.70 -14.38
CA ILE A 5 -8.90 6.81 -13.05
C ILE A 5 -8.66 5.39 -12.56
N GLU A 6 -7.79 5.20 -11.57
CA GLU A 6 -7.57 3.87 -11.00
C GLU A 6 -8.92 3.18 -10.73
N GLU A 7 -9.11 2.00 -11.35
CA GLU A 7 -10.31 1.17 -11.27
C GLU A 7 -11.63 1.79 -11.77
N SER A 8 -11.62 2.92 -12.49
CA SER A 8 -12.85 3.55 -13.00
C SER A 8 -12.67 4.32 -14.32
N ALA A 9 -13.77 4.51 -15.06
CA ALA A 9 -13.80 5.33 -16.26
C ALA A 9 -15.02 6.26 -16.27
N TRP A 10 -14.86 7.46 -16.83
CA TRP A 10 -15.85 8.54 -16.76
C TRP A 10 -15.75 9.49 -17.98
N PRO A 11 -16.80 10.19 -18.43
CA PRO A 11 -18.19 10.06 -18.02
C PRO A 11 -18.80 8.75 -18.53
N GLY A 12 -19.74 8.24 -17.75
CA GLY A 12 -20.50 7.03 -17.98
C GLY A 12 -21.47 6.88 -16.81
N ASP A 13 -22.54 6.14 -17.02
CA ASP A 13 -23.31 5.53 -15.94
C ASP A 13 -23.51 4.08 -16.33
N ASN A 14 -22.63 3.20 -15.85
CA ASN A 14 -22.70 1.77 -16.17
C ASN A 14 -22.30 0.93 -14.97
N SER A 15 -22.82 -0.30 -14.92
CA SER A 15 -22.66 -1.23 -13.80
C SER A 15 -21.21 -1.56 -13.40
N ASN A 16 -20.22 -1.24 -14.25
CA ASN A 16 -18.81 -1.56 -14.03
C ASN A 16 -17.99 -0.32 -13.67
N GLN A 17 -18.64 0.83 -13.45
CA GLN A 17 -17.97 2.10 -13.22
C GLN A 17 -17.50 2.30 -11.79
N CYS A 18 -18.21 1.74 -10.82
CA CYS A 18 -17.83 1.66 -9.42
C CYS A 18 -18.64 0.53 -8.74
N ALA A 19 -18.31 0.19 -7.49
CA ALA A 19 -18.98 -0.87 -6.74
C ALA A 19 -20.50 -0.69 -6.54
N ILE A 20 -21.03 0.54 -6.69
CA ILE A 20 -22.47 0.85 -6.60
C ILE A 20 -23.22 0.44 -7.89
N GLY A 21 -22.49 0.17 -8.96
CA GLY A 21 -23.05 -0.09 -10.28
C GLY A 21 -23.39 1.22 -10.98
N TYR A 22 -24.61 1.72 -10.80
CA TYR A 22 -25.10 2.95 -11.44
C TYR A 22 -25.09 4.16 -10.49
N ASN A 23 -25.09 5.37 -11.04
CA ASN A 23 -25.06 6.66 -10.34
C ASN A 23 -23.82 6.84 -9.46
N CYS A 24 -22.66 6.41 -9.95
CA CYS A 24 -21.39 6.58 -9.25
C CYS A 24 -21.11 8.07 -8.95
N PRO A 25 -20.54 8.39 -7.78
CA PRO A 25 -20.13 9.75 -7.46
C PRO A 25 -19.05 10.25 -8.44
N PRO A 26 -18.76 11.57 -8.46
CA PRO A 26 -17.62 12.10 -9.18
C PRO A 26 -16.35 11.30 -8.85
N PRO A 27 -15.52 10.99 -9.85
CA PRO A 27 -14.44 10.06 -9.65
C PRO A 27 -13.31 10.71 -8.82
N MET A 28 -12.63 9.89 -8.05
CA MET A 28 -11.68 10.32 -7.04
C MET A 28 -10.38 9.53 -7.19
N LEU A 29 -9.26 10.23 -7.27
CA LEU A 29 -7.94 9.61 -7.21
C LEU A 29 -7.74 9.00 -5.82
N PRO A 30 -6.95 7.91 -5.73
CA PRO A 30 -6.43 7.46 -4.44
C PRO A 30 -5.77 8.60 -3.68
N THR A 31 -5.83 8.52 -2.36
CA THR A 31 -5.18 9.49 -1.49
C THR A 31 -3.69 9.62 -1.81
N LEU A 32 -3.20 10.86 -1.79
CA LEU A 32 -1.78 11.18 -1.85
C LEU A 32 -1.34 11.57 -0.44
N THR A 33 -0.41 10.82 0.14
CA THR A 33 0.12 11.07 1.49
C THR A 33 1.60 11.43 1.43
N GLN A 34 2.10 12.07 2.48
CA GLN A 34 3.50 12.50 2.57
C GLN A 34 4.52 11.36 2.45
N TYR A 35 4.18 10.19 2.99
CA TYR A 35 5.04 9.01 3.05
C TYR A 35 4.65 7.91 2.04
N GLY A 36 3.65 8.19 1.20
CA GLY A 36 3.14 7.27 0.20
C GLY A 36 3.81 7.42 -1.17
N PRO A 37 3.16 6.91 -2.21
CA PRO A 37 3.62 7.07 -3.59
C PRO A 37 3.78 8.54 -3.98
N LYS A 38 4.87 8.85 -4.69
CA LYS A 38 5.26 10.23 -5.05
C LYS A 38 4.26 10.95 -5.95
N SER A 39 3.46 10.20 -6.70
CA SER A 39 2.45 10.74 -7.61
C SER A 39 1.22 9.84 -7.67
N ARG A 40 0.09 10.45 -8.01
CA ARG A 40 -1.10 9.78 -8.52
C ARG A 40 -1.32 10.20 -9.96
N TYR A 41 -2.09 9.44 -10.71
CA TYR A 41 -2.39 9.83 -12.08
C TYR A 41 -3.80 9.46 -12.50
N PHE A 42 -4.25 10.13 -13.54
CA PHE A 42 -5.40 9.75 -14.35
C PHE A 42 -5.03 9.89 -15.82
N GLU A 43 -5.78 9.22 -16.69
CA GLU A 43 -5.58 9.28 -18.13
C GLU A 43 -6.76 9.98 -18.78
N VAL A 44 -6.45 10.93 -19.66
CA VAL A 44 -7.44 11.59 -20.51
C VAL A 44 -7.35 10.93 -21.88
N GLY A 45 -8.37 10.16 -22.22
CA GLY A 45 -8.54 9.52 -23.51
C GLY A 45 -9.48 10.30 -24.42
N GLN A 46 -9.25 10.22 -25.73
CA GLN A 46 -10.14 10.78 -26.73
C GLN A 46 -11.56 10.16 -26.63
N GLY A 47 -11.62 8.84 -26.41
CA GLY A 47 -12.84 8.04 -26.52
C GLY A 47 -13.23 7.75 -27.97
N SER A 48 -14.23 6.91 -28.17
CA SER A 48 -14.69 6.53 -29.51
C SER A 48 -15.52 7.64 -30.18
N GLY A 49 -15.21 7.96 -31.43
CA GLY A 49 -16.09 8.72 -32.34
C GLY A 49 -15.72 10.19 -32.59
N VAL A 50 -14.87 10.81 -31.78
CA VAL A 50 -14.43 12.21 -31.99
C VAL A 50 -13.02 12.21 -32.53
N THR A 51 -12.73 13.04 -33.53
CA THR A 51 -11.40 13.07 -34.18
C THR A 51 -10.37 13.91 -33.43
N LYS A 52 -10.79 14.91 -32.63
CA LYS A 52 -9.88 15.79 -31.89
C LYS A 52 -10.53 16.46 -30.66
N TYR A 53 -9.81 16.49 -29.54
CA TYR A 53 -10.12 17.31 -28.37
C TYR A 53 -8.93 18.22 -28.03
N THR A 54 -9.22 19.42 -27.53
CA THR A 54 -8.25 20.24 -26.81
C THR A 54 -8.75 20.42 -25.38
N PHE A 55 -7.90 20.17 -24.39
CA PHE A 55 -8.28 20.27 -22.98
C PHE A 55 -7.21 20.96 -22.16
N VAL A 56 -7.61 21.56 -21.04
CA VAL A 56 -6.73 22.10 -20.00
C VAL A 56 -7.19 21.55 -18.66
N VAL A 57 -6.22 21.17 -17.82
CA VAL A 57 -6.46 20.73 -16.44
C VAL A 57 -5.94 21.81 -15.50
N ALA A 58 -6.74 22.17 -14.50
CA ALA A 58 -6.35 23.11 -13.47
C ALA A 58 -6.78 22.63 -12.07
N PRO A 59 -5.86 22.59 -11.08
CA PRO A 59 -6.23 22.37 -9.70
C PRO A 59 -6.85 23.63 -9.09
N ASN A 60 -7.68 23.46 -8.06
CA ASN A 60 -8.23 24.57 -7.26
C ASN A 60 -7.28 25.06 -6.15
N VAL A 61 -6.10 24.45 -6.01
CA VAL A 61 -5.09 24.75 -4.99
C VAL A 61 -3.71 24.94 -5.63
N THR A 62 -2.77 25.51 -4.88
CA THR A 62 -1.41 25.83 -5.35
C THR A 62 -0.32 24.88 -4.86
N PHE A 63 -0.61 24.03 -3.87
CA PHE A 63 0.37 23.10 -3.29
C PHE A 63 0.49 21.77 -4.06
N VAL A 64 -0.29 21.59 -5.12
CA VAL A 64 -0.18 20.44 -6.03
C VAL A 64 0.33 20.90 -7.40
N GLU A 65 1.00 19.99 -8.08
CA GLU A 65 1.52 20.19 -9.42
C GLU A 65 0.98 19.09 -10.35
N LEU A 66 0.74 19.47 -11.61
CA LEU A 66 0.31 18.55 -12.67
C LEU A 66 1.45 18.39 -13.69
N SER A 67 1.63 17.19 -14.24
CA SER A 67 2.63 16.94 -15.29
C SER A 67 2.35 17.66 -16.63
N THR A 68 1.24 18.40 -16.72
CA THR A 68 0.88 19.21 -17.89
C THR A 68 0.57 20.64 -17.49
N THR A 69 0.93 21.57 -18.37
CA THR A 69 0.63 23.00 -18.22
C THR A 69 -0.05 23.52 -19.49
N GLY A 70 -1.19 24.19 -19.34
CA GLY A 70 -1.91 24.78 -20.46
C GLY A 70 -2.69 23.76 -21.29
N ASN A 71 -2.75 24.00 -22.60
CA ASN A 71 -3.59 23.21 -23.50
C ASN A 71 -2.89 21.93 -23.96
N SER A 72 -3.56 20.80 -23.74
CA SER A 72 -3.26 19.49 -24.31
C SER A 72 -4.18 19.18 -25.48
N VAL A 73 -3.72 18.35 -26.42
CA VAL A 73 -4.48 17.96 -27.61
C VAL A 73 -4.49 16.44 -27.73
N LEU A 74 -5.69 15.86 -27.86
CA LEU A 74 -5.88 14.45 -28.19
C LEU A 74 -6.41 14.32 -29.60
N ALA A 75 -5.88 13.37 -30.37
CA ALA A 75 -6.32 13.08 -31.73
C ALA A 75 -6.40 11.57 -31.97
N SER A 76 -6.96 11.15 -33.10
CA SER A 76 -7.17 9.73 -33.43
C SER A 76 -5.90 8.97 -33.80
N ASP A 77 -4.74 9.59 -33.60
CA ASP A 77 -3.43 8.99 -33.79
C ASP A 77 -2.99 8.25 -32.52
N GLU A 78 -2.45 7.03 -32.66
CA GLU A 78 -2.06 6.18 -31.54
C GLU A 78 -1.01 6.81 -30.60
N SER A 79 -0.28 7.83 -31.04
CA SER A 79 0.66 8.54 -30.17
C SER A 79 0.01 9.64 -29.32
N THR A 80 -1.25 10.02 -29.62
CA THR A 80 -1.94 11.16 -28.99
C THR A 80 -3.40 10.92 -28.60
N TRP A 81 -3.93 9.71 -28.83
CA TRP A 81 -5.30 9.34 -28.44
C TRP A 81 -5.53 9.27 -26.93
N GLN A 82 -4.46 9.23 -26.13
CA GLN A 82 -4.50 9.29 -24.67
C GLN A 82 -3.32 10.07 -24.11
N GLN A 83 -3.53 10.72 -22.97
CA GLN A 83 -2.47 11.39 -22.21
C GLN A 83 -2.64 11.09 -20.72
N ARG A 84 -1.56 10.59 -20.09
CA ARG A 84 -1.47 10.46 -18.64
C ARG A 84 -1.12 11.81 -18.00
N ILE A 85 -1.90 12.20 -17.01
CA ILE A 85 -1.67 13.40 -16.19
C ILE A 85 -1.31 12.94 -14.78
N GLU A 86 -0.10 13.26 -14.34
CA GLU A 86 0.34 12.98 -12.98
C GLU A 86 0.03 14.17 -12.08
N LEU A 87 -0.37 13.89 -10.84
CA LEU A 87 -0.59 14.80 -9.74
C LEU A 87 0.49 14.54 -8.69
N THR A 88 1.26 15.57 -8.35
CA THR A 88 2.33 15.53 -7.36
C THR A 88 2.17 16.65 -6.34
N VAL A 89 2.85 16.52 -5.19
CA VAL A 89 3.06 17.60 -4.22
C VAL A 89 4.56 17.90 -4.20
N PRO A 90 5.01 19.04 -4.77
CA PRO A 90 6.43 19.36 -4.84
C PRO A 90 7.01 19.82 -3.50
N ASP A 91 6.18 20.42 -2.64
CA ASP A 91 6.58 20.93 -1.33
C ASP A 91 5.47 20.69 -0.30
N TRP A 92 5.66 19.66 0.54
CA TRP A 92 4.74 19.28 1.61
C TRP A 92 4.60 20.36 2.70
N SER A 93 5.52 21.33 2.80
CA SER A 93 5.38 22.45 3.75
C SER A 93 4.24 23.40 3.38
N GLN A 94 3.79 23.39 2.12
CA GLN A 94 2.69 24.22 1.63
C GLN A 94 1.31 23.54 1.78
N VAL A 95 1.28 22.26 2.15
CA VAL A 95 0.04 21.50 2.34
C VAL A 95 -0.52 21.79 3.74
N PRO A 96 -1.82 22.11 3.89
CA PRO A 96 -2.46 22.22 5.20
C PRO A 96 -2.38 20.90 5.98
N GLU A 97 -2.20 20.99 7.30
CA GLU A 97 -2.24 19.81 8.19
C GLU A 97 -3.56 19.05 8.05
N GLY A 98 -3.48 17.72 8.09
CA GLY A 98 -4.62 16.82 7.96
C GLY A 98 -5.06 16.63 6.50
N SER A 99 -6.37 16.45 6.31
CA SER A 99 -6.95 16.06 5.02
C SER A 99 -7.43 17.26 4.21
N SER A 100 -6.96 17.38 2.98
CA SER A 100 -7.37 18.40 1.99
C SER A 100 -7.98 17.75 0.76
N ILE A 101 -9.19 18.18 0.36
CA ILE A 101 -9.81 17.77 -0.90
C ILE A 101 -9.38 18.74 -2.02
N VAL A 102 -8.73 18.18 -3.04
CA VAL A 102 -8.29 18.90 -4.24
C VAL A 102 -9.25 18.60 -5.38
N ALA A 103 -9.81 19.64 -5.99
CA ALA A 103 -10.64 19.55 -7.18
C ALA A 103 -9.79 19.88 -8.40
N LEU A 104 -9.76 18.96 -9.38
CA LEU A 104 -9.10 19.14 -10.66
C LEU A 104 -10.16 19.37 -11.72
N SER A 105 -10.23 20.59 -12.25
CA SER A 105 -11.14 20.96 -13.33
C SER A 105 -10.50 20.68 -14.69
N ILE A 106 -11.16 19.85 -15.50
CA ILE A 106 -10.78 19.58 -16.88
C ILE A 106 -11.76 20.29 -17.81
N ASN A 107 -11.29 21.33 -18.47
CA ASN A 107 -12.06 22.06 -19.47
C ASN A 107 -11.67 21.59 -20.86
N SER A 108 -12.62 21.03 -21.60
CA SER A 108 -12.40 20.46 -22.93
C SER A 108 -13.24 21.14 -23.99
N THR A 109 -12.67 21.30 -25.18
CA THR A 109 -13.35 21.78 -26.38
C THR A 109 -13.07 20.80 -27.53
N THR A 110 -14.00 20.74 -28.48
CA THR A 110 -13.80 20.01 -29.73
C THR A 110 -14.24 20.85 -30.92
N SER A 111 -13.59 20.62 -32.05
CA SER A 111 -14.01 21.18 -33.35
C SER A 111 -15.05 20.31 -34.05
N ASP A 112 -15.43 19.17 -33.47
CA ASP A 112 -16.40 18.25 -34.03
C ASP A 112 -17.83 18.63 -33.58
N PRO A 113 -18.64 19.23 -34.48
CA PRO A 113 -19.97 19.72 -34.14
C PRO A 113 -20.96 18.61 -33.81
N SER A 114 -20.65 17.35 -34.10
CA SER A 114 -21.51 16.21 -33.77
C SER A 114 -21.48 15.85 -32.27
N PHE A 115 -20.45 16.30 -31.54
CA PHE A 115 -20.29 16.02 -30.11
C PHE A 115 -20.49 17.26 -29.23
N LEU A 116 -19.99 18.42 -29.66
CA LEU A 116 -20.27 19.70 -29.01
C LEU A 116 -20.35 20.81 -30.05
N PRO A 117 -21.26 21.80 -29.90
CA PRO A 117 -21.23 22.99 -30.73
C PRO A 117 -19.86 23.67 -30.64
N ALA A 118 -19.33 24.10 -31.78
CA ALA A 118 -18.02 24.73 -31.84
C ALA A 118 -17.95 25.95 -30.90
N GLY A 119 -16.92 25.96 -30.05
CA GLY A 119 -16.70 27.03 -29.06
C GLY A 119 -17.37 26.82 -27.70
N ILE A 120 -18.14 25.74 -27.50
CA ILE A 120 -18.64 25.35 -26.17
C ILE A 120 -17.63 24.44 -25.49
N ALA A 121 -17.28 24.77 -24.24
CA ALA A 121 -16.45 23.93 -23.39
C ALA A 121 -17.32 22.97 -22.57
N GLN A 122 -16.89 21.71 -22.46
CA GLN A 122 -17.36 20.79 -21.43
C GLN A 122 -16.38 20.78 -20.27
N THR A 123 -16.91 21.00 -19.07
CA THR A 123 -16.16 20.97 -17.82
C THR A 123 -16.43 19.67 -17.10
N TYR A 124 -15.35 19.07 -16.64
CA TYR A 124 -15.34 17.86 -15.85
C TYR A 124 -14.56 18.10 -14.57
N THR A 125 -14.94 17.45 -13.48
CA THR A 125 -14.22 17.59 -12.19
C THR A 125 -13.91 16.22 -11.65
N ILE A 126 -12.65 16.02 -11.29
CA ILE A 126 -12.18 14.85 -10.56
C ILE A 126 -11.61 15.35 -9.23
N TYR A 127 -11.65 14.50 -8.21
CA TYR A 127 -11.18 14.86 -6.88
C TYR A 127 -9.94 14.05 -6.50
N ALA A 128 -9.12 14.58 -5.61
CA ALA A 128 -8.07 13.85 -4.93
C ALA A 128 -8.07 14.26 -3.46
N THR A 129 -7.75 13.33 -2.56
CA THR A 129 -7.42 13.69 -1.18
C THR A 129 -5.91 13.79 -1.05
N VAL A 130 -5.43 14.90 -0.51
CA VAL A 130 -4.04 15.07 -0.09
C VAL A 130 -4.02 15.11 1.42
N VAL A 131 -3.27 14.21 2.05
CA VAL A 131 -3.15 14.13 3.52
C VAL A 131 -1.73 14.47 3.92
N LYS A 132 -1.60 15.49 4.76
CA LYS A 132 -0.34 15.82 5.44
C LYS A 132 -0.45 15.38 6.90
N GLU A 133 0.41 14.45 7.26
CA GLU A 133 0.60 13.96 8.61
C GLU A 133 2.11 13.88 8.83
N ASP A 134 2.59 14.31 9.98
CA ASP A 134 4.00 14.28 10.32
C ASP A 134 4.26 13.27 11.45
N VAL A 135 5.38 12.57 11.35
CA VAL A 135 5.93 11.77 12.45
C VAL A 135 6.84 12.63 13.32
N PRO A 136 7.01 12.30 14.62
CA PRO A 136 7.99 12.95 15.48
C PRO A 136 9.39 12.95 14.86
N SER A 137 10.13 14.05 15.00
CA SER A 137 11.45 14.22 14.37
C SER A 137 12.52 13.24 14.88
N ASP A 138 12.28 12.61 16.02
CA ASP A 138 13.13 11.61 16.66
C ASP A 138 12.69 10.17 16.34
N PHE A 139 11.60 9.99 15.60
CA PHE A 139 11.17 8.67 15.14
C PHE A 139 12.08 8.16 14.00
N THR A 140 12.40 6.88 14.05
CA THR A 140 13.14 6.18 12.98
C THR A 140 12.47 4.84 12.76
N GLY A 141 12.03 4.56 11.53
CA GLY A 141 11.21 3.40 11.24
C GLY A 141 10.38 3.55 9.98
N PHE A 142 9.50 2.60 9.73
CA PHE A 142 8.61 2.60 8.58
C PHE A 142 7.34 3.39 8.87
N VAL A 143 6.88 4.19 7.92
CA VAL A 143 5.75 5.08 8.14
C VAL A 143 4.53 4.60 7.36
N GLU A 144 3.36 4.63 8.00
CA GLU A 144 2.09 4.31 7.36
C GLU A 144 1.82 5.22 6.15
N ALA A 145 1.37 4.59 5.07
CA ALA A 145 0.81 5.26 3.91
C ALA A 145 -0.21 4.36 3.23
N ASP A 146 -1.18 4.94 2.52
CA ASP A 146 -2.21 4.17 1.79
C ASP A 146 -2.95 3.12 2.64
N GLY A 147 -3.08 3.37 3.95
CA GLY A 147 -3.81 2.49 4.87
C GLY A 147 -3.06 1.21 5.24
N GLY A 148 -1.72 1.22 5.20
CA GLY A 148 -0.90 0.16 5.78
C GLY A 148 0.57 0.53 5.97
N VAL A 149 1.31 -0.38 6.62
CA VAL A 149 2.77 -0.35 6.73
C VAL A 149 3.33 -1.65 6.17
N SER A 150 4.23 -1.54 5.19
CA SER A 150 4.86 -2.69 4.55
C SER A 150 6.37 -2.68 4.77
N MET A 151 6.93 -3.80 5.19
CA MET A 151 8.34 -3.92 5.61
C MET A 151 8.92 -5.22 5.05
N GLU A 152 10.03 -5.13 4.32
CA GLU A 152 10.76 -6.32 3.90
C GLU A 152 11.46 -6.93 5.13
N ALA A 153 11.43 -8.27 5.25
CA ALA A 153 11.92 -8.92 6.46
C ALA A 153 13.41 -8.62 6.73
N ALA A 154 14.22 -8.48 5.67
CA ALA A 154 15.63 -8.16 5.79
C ALA A 154 15.91 -6.75 6.35
N HIS A 155 14.93 -5.84 6.37
CA HIS A 155 15.08 -4.45 6.80
C HIS A 155 14.67 -4.22 8.26
N MET A 156 15.02 -5.16 9.14
CA MET A 156 14.78 -5.07 10.58
C MET A 156 15.44 -3.83 11.22
N SER A 157 14.78 -3.26 12.23
CA SER A 157 15.36 -2.20 13.07
C SER A 157 16.42 -2.77 14.01
N ARG A 158 16.16 -3.93 14.60
CA ARG A 158 17.05 -4.59 15.57
C ARG A 158 16.99 -6.11 15.40
N ASN A 159 18.06 -6.78 15.82
CA ASN A 159 18.19 -8.24 15.80
C ASN A 159 18.96 -8.68 17.05
N SER A 160 18.37 -9.58 17.81
CA SER A 160 18.92 -10.10 19.06
C SER A 160 19.17 -11.60 18.99
N SER A 161 20.26 -12.03 19.61
CA SER A 161 20.66 -13.43 19.67
C SER A 161 20.47 -14.00 21.06
N ILE A 162 20.19 -15.30 21.13
CA ILE A 162 20.11 -16.06 22.38
C ILE A 162 20.83 -17.38 22.19
N ASN A 163 21.70 -17.76 23.13
CA ASN A 163 22.44 -19.04 23.10
C ASN A 163 23.14 -19.33 21.75
N GLY A 164 23.68 -18.30 21.09
CA GLY A 164 24.32 -18.42 19.77
C GLY A 164 23.36 -18.66 18.60
N THR A 165 22.05 -18.50 18.81
CA THR A 165 21.03 -18.53 17.77
C THR A 165 20.58 -17.09 17.46
N SER A 166 20.48 -16.73 16.19
CA SER A 166 20.00 -15.44 15.71
C SER A 166 19.26 -15.59 14.40
N TRP A 167 18.54 -14.53 14.02
CA TRP A 167 17.98 -14.42 12.68
C TRP A 167 19.06 -13.97 11.70
N GLU A 168 19.17 -14.62 10.56
CA GLU A 168 20.11 -14.29 9.49
C GLU A 168 19.36 -14.04 8.18
N ILE A 169 19.87 -13.10 7.38
CA ILE A 169 19.33 -12.75 6.07
C ILE A 169 19.79 -13.79 5.04
N ILE A 170 18.85 -14.26 4.21
CA ILE A 170 19.10 -15.06 3.01
C ILE A 170 18.87 -14.15 1.79
N PRO A 171 19.93 -13.59 1.20
CA PRO A 171 19.79 -12.67 0.07
C PRO A 171 19.09 -13.32 -1.12
N GLY A 172 18.09 -12.63 -1.69
CA GLY A 172 17.35 -13.10 -2.86
C GLY A 172 16.50 -14.37 -2.64
N TYR A 173 16.27 -14.76 -1.39
CA TYR A 173 15.32 -15.84 -1.08
C TYR A 173 13.91 -15.42 -1.47
N SER A 174 13.23 -16.28 -2.24
CA SER A 174 11.93 -16.03 -2.86
C SER A 174 11.96 -14.82 -3.82
N SER A 175 11.49 -14.99 -5.06
CA SER A 175 11.51 -13.92 -6.07
C SER A 175 10.50 -12.79 -5.81
N ARG A 176 9.94 -12.68 -4.58
CA ARG A 176 8.98 -11.62 -4.21
C ARG A 176 9.65 -10.26 -4.07
N SER A 177 10.85 -10.20 -3.49
CA SER A 177 11.64 -8.97 -3.36
C SER A 177 13.13 -9.24 -3.53
N LEU A 178 13.89 -8.20 -3.88
CA LEU A 178 15.36 -8.30 -3.97
C LEU A 178 16.02 -8.38 -2.58
N SER A 179 15.28 -8.01 -1.52
CA SER A 179 15.76 -8.00 -0.13
C SER A 179 15.97 -9.40 0.45
N GLY A 180 15.25 -10.40 -0.08
CA GLY A 180 15.34 -11.79 0.35
C GLY A 180 14.51 -12.08 1.60
N GLY A 181 14.87 -13.15 2.32
CA GLY A 181 14.16 -13.61 3.51
C GLY A 181 15.05 -13.65 4.75
N VAL A 182 14.47 -13.91 5.91
CA VAL A 182 15.17 -14.00 7.18
C VAL A 182 14.78 -15.31 7.88
N THR A 183 15.76 -16.05 8.38
CA THR A 183 15.53 -17.32 9.08
C THR A 183 16.46 -17.48 10.27
N MET A 184 16.13 -18.37 11.19
CA MET A 184 16.97 -18.64 12.36
C MET A 184 18.15 -19.57 12.03
N PHE A 185 19.34 -19.18 12.48
CA PHE A 185 20.54 -20.01 12.48
C PHE A 185 21.18 -20.09 13.87
N PRO A 186 21.81 -21.23 14.23
CA PRO A 186 21.90 -22.44 13.43
C PRO A 186 20.55 -23.18 13.33
N VAL A 187 20.31 -23.86 12.21
CA VAL A 187 19.07 -24.64 11.98
C VAL A 187 18.91 -25.83 12.95
N THR A 188 19.96 -26.18 13.69
CA THR A 188 19.96 -27.21 14.74
C THR A 188 19.53 -26.68 16.10
N SER A 189 19.13 -25.41 16.21
CA SER A 189 18.65 -24.82 17.46
C SER A 189 17.42 -25.54 18.03
N THR A 190 17.38 -25.63 19.36
CA THR A 190 16.27 -26.22 20.11
C THR A 190 15.14 -25.21 20.29
N ASN A 191 13.98 -25.67 20.79
CA ASN A 191 12.82 -24.80 20.96
C ASN A 191 13.11 -23.68 21.97
N PHE A 192 12.47 -22.53 21.74
CA PHE A 192 12.47 -21.42 22.69
C PHE A 192 11.06 -21.19 23.23
N THR A 193 10.94 -20.71 24.47
CA THR A 193 9.67 -20.19 24.98
C THR A 193 9.30 -18.93 24.20
N ALA A 194 8.00 -18.72 23.95
CA ALA A 194 7.51 -17.47 23.36
C ALA A 194 7.94 -16.27 24.22
N GLY A 195 8.54 -15.25 23.60
CA GLY A 195 9.09 -14.09 24.31
C GLY A 195 10.48 -14.27 24.92
N GLU A 196 11.10 -15.45 24.79
CA GLU A 196 12.44 -15.74 25.34
C GLU A 196 13.46 -16.17 24.27
N GLY A 197 13.02 -16.33 23.02
CA GLY A 197 13.85 -16.71 21.89
C GLY A 197 14.66 -15.56 21.27
N PRO A 198 15.43 -15.82 20.19
CA PRO A 198 16.03 -14.75 19.41
C PRO A 198 14.92 -13.98 18.69
N ARG A 199 15.03 -12.65 18.59
CA ARG A 199 14.01 -11.84 17.92
C ARG A 199 14.58 -10.82 16.95
N VAL A 200 13.78 -10.54 15.92
CA VAL A 200 13.92 -9.37 15.06
C VAL A 200 12.80 -8.39 15.36
N GLU A 201 13.11 -7.10 15.32
CA GLU A 201 12.19 -6.03 15.67
C GLU A 201 12.09 -5.04 14.50
N TYR A 202 10.89 -4.52 14.27
CA TYR A 202 10.58 -3.55 13.23
C TYR A 202 9.84 -2.37 13.86
N ASP A 203 10.38 -1.16 13.70
CA ASP A 203 9.71 0.06 14.15
C ASP A 203 8.82 0.59 13.05
N PHE A 204 7.59 0.92 13.41
CA PHE A 204 6.65 1.54 12.51
C PHE A 204 5.84 2.65 13.17
N TYR A 205 5.33 3.56 12.35
CA TYR A 205 4.44 4.63 12.78
C TYR A 205 3.06 4.43 12.16
N ASN A 206 2.04 4.37 13.02
CA ASN A 206 0.63 4.26 12.66
C ASN A 206 -0.05 5.62 12.92
N PHE A 207 -0.65 6.23 11.91
CA PHE A 207 -1.52 7.40 12.04
C PHE A 207 -2.96 7.03 12.41
N ASN A 208 -3.35 5.77 12.18
CA ASN A 208 -4.74 5.37 12.33
C ASN A 208 -5.17 5.20 13.80
N ASN A 209 -6.25 5.90 14.17
CA ASN A 209 -6.89 5.86 15.50
C ASN A 209 -8.24 5.12 15.49
N GLN A 210 -8.53 4.28 14.48
CA GLN A 210 -9.81 3.57 14.38
C GLN A 210 -10.09 2.76 15.66
N SER A 211 -11.07 3.22 16.44
CA SER A 211 -11.57 2.53 17.63
C SER A 211 -12.39 1.27 17.32
N SER A 212 -12.58 0.91 16.03
CA SER A 212 -13.48 -0.15 15.60
C SER A 212 -12.99 -0.99 14.41
N GLY A 213 -11.69 -0.96 14.08
CA GLY A 213 -11.08 -1.83 13.09
C GLY A 213 -9.88 -2.55 13.70
N ASN A 214 -9.80 -3.86 13.58
CA ASN A 214 -8.57 -4.57 13.93
C ASN A 214 -7.53 -4.19 12.88
N VAL A 215 -6.42 -3.60 13.32
CA VAL A 215 -5.20 -3.59 12.52
C VAL A 215 -4.72 -5.04 12.44
N THR A 216 -4.43 -5.56 11.24
CA THR A 216 -4.02 -6.95 11.05
C THR A 216 -2.56 -7.03 10.61
N VAL A 217 -1.79 -7.93 11.20
CA VAL A 217 -0.37 -8.15 10.85
C VAL A 217 -0.27 -9.35 9.92
N ASN A 218 -0.14 -9.10 8.63
CA ASN A 218 0.10 -10.12 7.62
C ASN A 218 1.59 -10.35 7.48
N LEU A 219 2.08 -11.51 7.91
CA LEU A 219 3.44 -11.93 7.58
C LEU A 219 3.46 -12.46 6.14
N TYR A 220 4.62 -12.71 5.56
CA TYR A 220 4.80 -13.42 4.29
C TYR A 220 5.95 -14.38 4.51
N MET A 221 5.71 -15.66 4.27
CA MET A 221 6.65 -16.70 4.66
C MET A 221 6.94 -17.66 3.52
N GLY A 222 8.14 -18.22 3.56
CA GLY A 222 8.53 -19.35 2.73
C GLY A 222 7.66 -20.58 3.04
N MET A 223 7.47 -21.42 2.02
CA MET A 223 6.63 -22.62 2.10
C MET A 223 7.34 -23.76 2.86
N SER A 224 7.45 -23.63 4.18
CA SER A 224 8.01 -24.66 5.06
C SER A 224 6.91 -25.55 5.63
N PHE A 225 7.07 -26.87 5.48
CA PHE A 225 6.18 -27.85 6.11
C PHE A 225 6.64 -28.23 7.52
N ASN A 226 5.70 -28.72 8.33
CA ASN A 226 6.04 -29.43 9.57
C ASN A 226 6.86 -30.67 9.21
N PHE A 227 8.16 -30.66 9.50
CA PHE A 227 9.08 -31.75 9.21
C PHE A 227 9.35 -32.66 10.42
N LEU A 228 8.97 -32.22 11.62
CA LEU A 228 9.02 -32.99 12.86
C LEU A 228 7.59 -33.23 13.38
N PRO A 229 7.12 -34.49 13.47
CA PRO A 229 5.74 -34.81 13.86
C PRO A 229 5.31 -34.22 15.20
N ASP A 230 6.20 -34.23 16.19
CA ASP A 230 5.91 -33.79 17.57
C ASP A 230 6.35 -32.33 17.85
N ARG A 231 6.88 -31.64 16.83
CA ARG A 231 7.47 -30.30 16.94
C ARG A 231 7.11 -29.49 15.69
N PRO A 232 5.84 -29.05 15.57
CA PRO A 232 5.39 -28.30 14.40
C PRO A 232 6.02 -26.90 14.46
N ILE A 233 6.24 -26.30 13.28
CA ILE A 233 6.87 -24.99 13.17
C ILE A 233 5.97 -23.95 13.84
N LYS A 234 6.57 -23.11 14.69
CA LYS A 234 5.91 -22.01 15.39
C LYS A 234 6.83 -20.80 15.43
N TYR A 235 6.22 -19.64 15.57
CA TYR A 235 6.87 -18.39 15.93
C TYR A 235 5.99 -17.66 16.95
N ALA A 236 6.52 -16.61 17.55
CA ALA A 236 5.71 -15.69 18.32
C ALA A 236 5.80 -14.27 17.78
N ILE A 237 4.73 -13.52 17.97
CA ILE A 237 4.63 -12.11 17.59
C ILE A 237 4.25 -11.29 18.80
N GLN A 238 4.74 -10.07 18.84
CA GLN A 238 4.49 -9.15 19.92
C GLN A 238 4.49 -7.73 19.37
N ILE A 239 3.50 -6.95 19.77
CA ILE A 239 3.48 -5.50 19.56
C ILE A 239 3.86 -4.86 20.89
N ASP A 240 4.84 -3.96 20.86
CA ASP A 240 5.31 -3.22 22.02
C ASP A 240 5.58 -4.15 23.22
N ASP A 241 4.95 -3.87 24.36
CA ASP A 241 5.06 -4.62 25.60
C ASP A 241 3.90 -5.63 25.81
N ASP A 242 3.06 -5.85 24.80
CA ASP A 242 1.95 -6.82 24.90
C ASP A 242 2.47 -8.26 25.07
N PRO A 243 1.67 -9.19 25.61
CA PRO A 243 2.08 -10.59 25.70
C PRO A 243 2.37 -11.20 24.33
N ALA A 244 3.53 -11.86 24.19
CA ALA A 244 3.89 -12.55 22.96
C ALA A 244 2.87 -13.66 22.61
N GLN A 245 2.31 -13.59 21.41
CA GLN A 245 1.30 -14.52 20.92
C GLN A 245 1.97 -15.60 20.04
N VAL A 246 1.70 -16.86 20.34
CA VAL A 246 2.24 -17.99 19.57
C VAL A 246 1.38 -18.23 18.33
N VAL A 247 2.02 -18.32 17.17
CA VAL A 247 1.38 -18.68 15.91
C VAL A 247 1.96 -19.99 15.39
N GLN A 248 1.07 -20.89 14.99
CA GLN A 248 1.40 -22.12 14.28
C GLN A 248 0.86 -22.01 12.85
N PRO A 249 1.70 -21.63 11.87
CA PRO A 249 1.24 -21.37 10.51
C PRO A 249 0.69 -22.63 9.83
N VAL A 250 1.23 -23.82 10.12
CA VAL A 250 0.72 -25.08 9.55
C VAL A 250 0.04 -25.90 10.65
N PRO A 251 -1.30 -25.86 10.77
CA PRO A 251 -2.02 -26.61 11.79
C PRO A 251 -2.02 -28.13 11.49
N TYR A 252 -2.20 -28.94 12.52
CA TYR A 252 -2.37 -30.39 12.35
C TYR A 252 -3.70 -30.69 11.65
N GLY A 253 -3.68 -31.61 10.68
CA GLY A 253 -4.87 -32.00 9.94
C GLY A 253 -5.35 -30.96 8.92
N ALA A 254 -4.50 -30.01 8.53
CA ALA A 254 -4.75 -29.14 7.38
C ALA A 254 -5.01 -29.99 6.13
N THR A 255 -5.98 -29.58 5.30
CA THR A 255 -6.25 -30.22 4.01
C THR A 255 -5.06 -30.00 3.07
N ASP A 256 -4.60 -31.06 2.42
CA ASP A 256 -3.52 -30.95 1.43
C ASP A 256 -3.86 -29.91 0.35
N GLY A 257 -2.97 -28.93 0.18
CA GLY A 257 -3.14 -27.86 -0.81
C GLY A 257 -4.13 -26.76 -0.43
N ALA A 258 -4.70 -26.78 0.78
CA ALA A 258 -5.40 -25.62 1.32
C ALA A 258 -4.39 -24.61 1.86
N ASP A 259 -4.67 -23.33 1.65
CA ASP A 259 -3.94 -22.27 2.34
C ASP A 259 -4.15 -22.44 3.85
N PRO A 260 -3.10 -22.31 4.66
CA PRO A 260 -3.27 -22.29 6.10
C PRO A 260 -4.25 -21.16 6.48
N PRO A 261 -5.03 -21.32 7.58
CA PRO A 261 -5.90 -20.25 8.06
C PRO A 261 -5.09 -18.96 8.17
N ASP A 262 -5.70 -17.85 7.73
CA ASP A 262 -5.07 -16.55 7.60
C ASP A 262 -4.22 -16.20 8.83
N TRP A 263 -3.06 -15.65 8.53
CA TRP A 263 -2.01 -15.38 9.49
C TRP A 263 -2.47 -14.35 10.52
N SER A 264 -1.89 -14.43 11.71
CA SER A 264 -2.37 -13.83 12.96
C SER A 264 -2.92 -12.40 12.88
N ASP A 265 -4.16 -12.22 13.32
CA ASP A 265 -4.69 -10.92 13.73
C ASP A 265 -4.07 -10.51 15.07
N VAL A 266 -3.11 -9.58 15.04
CA VAL A 266 -2.63 -8.91 16.26
C VAL A 266 -3.26 -7.53 16.32
N PRO A 267 -4.17 -7.27 17.26
CA PRO A 267 -4.79 -5.97 17.37
C PRO A 267 -3.74 -4.92 17.77
N ILE A 268 -3.59 -3.87 16.96
CA ILE A 268 -2.88 -2.65 17.35
C ILE A 268 -3.96 -1.62 17.69
N SER A 269 -3.90 -1.06 18.90
CA SER A 269 -5.03 -0.32 19.49
C SER A 269 -4.88 1.21 19.47
N SER A 270 -3.74 1.75 19.04
CA SER A 270 -3.48 3.20 19.04
C SER A 270 -2.68 3.68 17.85
N ALA A 271 -2.83 4.96 17.49
CA ALA A 271 -1.85 5.65 16.66
C ALA A 271 -0.58 5.95 17.45
N GLY A 272 0.55 6.06 16.74
CA GLY A 272 1.85 6.40 17.29
C GLY A 272 2.97 5.52 16.77
N ALA A 273 4.11 5.63 17.43
CA ALA A 273 5.26 4.76 17.20
C ALA A 273 5.06 3.43 17.91
N HIS A 274 5.34 2.34 17.20
CA HIS A 274 5.20 0.97 17.67
C HIS A 274 6.40 0.13 17.26
N THR A 275 6.63 -0.96 18.00
CA THR A 275 7.61 -1.99 17.65
C THR A 275 6.90 -3.33 17.46
N LEU A 276 7.02 -3.91 16.27
CA LEU A 276 6.66 -5.30 16.02
C LEU A 276 7.88 -6.19 16.26
N SER A 277 7.75 -7.15 17.17
CA SER A 277 8.75 -8.18 17.45
C SER A 277 8.31 -9.54 16.91
N ILE A 278 9.19 -10.18 16.13
CA ILE A 278 9.03 -11.58 15.71
C ILE A 278 10.04 -12.42 16.46
N TRP A 279 9.53 -13.33 17.29
CA TRP A 279 10.28 -14.21 18.16
C TRP A 279 10.44 -15.59 17.53
N GLY A 280 11.67 -16.08 17.51
CA GLY A 280 11.99 -17.44 17.14
C GLY A 280 11.49 -18.43 18.19
N ILE A 281 10.67 -19.41 17.79
CA ILE A 281 10.33 -20.58 18.61
C ILE A 281 10.95 -21.81 17.98
N GLU A 282 10.68 -22.03 16.69
CA GLU A 282 11.22 -23.15 15.92
C GLU A 282 12.05 -22.69 14.71
N PRO A 283 13.16 -23.39 14.38
CA PRO A 283 13.91 -23.12 13.16
C PRO A 283 13.15 -23.58 11.90
N ALA A 284 13.71 -23.27 10.73
CA ALA A 284 13.19 -23.58 9.38
C ALA A 284 12.04 -22.71 8.86
N LEU A 285 11.57 -21.73 9.65
CA LEU A 285 10.71 -20.66 9.14
C LEU A 285 11.54 -19.60 8.43
N VAL A 286 11.10 -19.19 7.24
CA VAL A 286 11.72 -18.07 6.52
C VAL A 286 10.67 -16.97 6.38
N LEU A 287 10.92 -15.83 7.01
CA LEU A 287 10.10 -14.62 6.91
C LEU A 287 10.58 -13.79 5.71
N GLU A 288 9.69 -13.40 4.82
CA GLU A 288 9.99 -12.65 3.60
C GLU A 288 9.55 -11.18 3.73
N LYS A 289 8.34 -10.94 4.26
CA LYS A 289 7.75 -9.60 4.32
C LYS A 289 6.72 -9.51 5.44
N ILE A 290 6.43 -8.28 5.85
CA ILE A 290 5.43 -7.93 6.84
C ILE A 290 4.55 -6.83 6.24
N VAL A 291 3.23 -6.98 6.30
CA VAL A 291 2.25 -5.97 5.92
C VAL A 291 1.26 -5.80 7.07
N ILE A 292 1.32 -4.66 7.72
CA ILE A 292 0.37 -4.22 8.74
C ILE A 292 -0.75 -3.48 8.00
N ASP A 293 -1.95 -4.07 7.97
CA ASP A 293 -3.13 -3.45 7.37
C ASP A 293 -3.87 -2.61 8.39
N THR A 294 -3.91 -1.30 8.18
CA THR A 294 -4.64 -0.35 9.03
C THR A 294 -6.03 -0.03 8.48
N GLY A 295 -6.51 -0.80 7.48
CA GLY A 295 -7.86 -0.70 6.92
C GLY A 295 -7.90 -0.14 5.49
N GLY A 296 -6.77 -0.09 4.79
CA GLY A 296 -6.70 0.40 3.41
C GLY A 296 -5.77 -0.39 2.48
N VAL A 297 -5.13 -1.46 2.97
CA VAL A 297 -4.31 -2.32 2.11
C VAL A 297 -5.19 -2.97 1.04
N ARG A 298 -4.71 -2.91 -0.21
CA ARG A 298 -5.40 -3.47 -1.37
C ARG A 298 -4.80 -4.81 -1.78
N ASP A 299 -5.66 -5.68 -2.31
CA ASP A 299 -5.25 -6.96 -2.87
C ASP A 299 -4.20 -6.79 -3.97
N SER A 300 -3.07 -7.47 -3.81
CA SER A 300 -2.00 -7.48 -4.80
C SER A 300 -1.17 -8.76 -4.67
N TYR A 301 -0.67 -9.26 -5.79
CA TYR A 301 0.03 -10.56 -5.82
C TYR A 301 1.30 -10.59 -4.94
N LEU A 302 2.05 -9.48 -4.94
CA LEU A 302 3.30 -9.34 -4.19
C LEU A 302 3.13 -8.63 -2.84
N GLY A 303 1.91 -8.24 -2.49
CA GLY A 303 1.63 -7.36 -1.36
C GLY A 303 2.03 -5.90 -1.63
N MET A 304 1.67 -5.03 -0.68
CA MET A 304 1.99 -3.60 -0.71
C MET A 304 3.50 -3.37 -0.87
N PRO A 305 3.97 -2.45 -1.73
CA PRO A 305 5.38 -2.05 -1.79
C PRO A 305 5.90 -1.60 -0.41
N GLU A 306 7.20 -1.75 -0.16
CA GLU A 306 7.79 -1.34 1.12
C GLU A 306 7.51 0.13 1.43
N SER A 307 7.06 0.40 2.65
CA SER A 307 6.78 1.74 3.15
C SER A 307 8.05 2.58 3.23
N GLN A 308 7.89 3.90 3.17
CA GLN A 308 9.02 4.79 3.39
C GLN A 308 9.58 4.60 4.80
N ARG A 309 10.91 4.44 4.87
CA ARG A 309 11.66 4.48 6.12
C ARG A 309 12.21 5.88 6.34
N VAL A 310 11.96 6.46 7.52
CA VAL A 310 12.45 7.77 7.96
C VAL A 310 13.60 7.64 8.95
#